data_AF-A0A4Y2CT62-F1
#
_entry.id   AF-A0A4Y2CT62-F1
#
_cell.length_a   1.000
_cell.length_b   1.000
_cell.length_c   1.000
_cell.angle_alpha   90.00
_cell.angle_beta   90.00
_cell.angle_gamma   90.00
#
_symmetry.space_group_name_H-M   'P 1'
#
loop_
_entity.id
_entity.type
_entity.pdbx_description
1 polymer ?
#
loop_
_entity_poly.entity_id
_entity_poly.type
_entity_poly.pdbx_seq_one_letter_code
_entity_poly.pdbx_strand_id
1 'polypeptide(L)'
;MQFGKDPAVSCQTLRRLRRVILTSRVVLIHDSARPHNAVLTKQLLKQFTWDVSDHAAYSPDLAKSDFHLFSELRNGYEANTSRKMRRFKAMLRSITASLASTFFEEGIGNLVHRYDKCLSLHGDNVEN
;
A
#
# COMPACT_ATOMS: atom_id res chain seq x y z
N MET A 1 17.79 14.65 6.91
CA MET A 1 17.75 14.31 5.48
C MET A 1 16.31 13.99 5.11
N GLN A 2 15.61 14.93 4.48
CA GLN A 2 14.28 14.69 3.90
C GLN A 2 14.49 13.86 2.63
N PHE A 3 14.08 12.59 2.66
CA PHE A 3 13.86 11.85 1.43
C PHE A 3 12.53 12.36 0.84
N GLY A 4 12.60 13.45 0.07
CA GLY A 4 11.46 13.91 -0.72
C GLY A 4 11.08 12.81 -1.71
N LYS A 5 9.78 12.49 -1.82
CA LYS A 5 9.33 11.47 -2.76
C LYS A 5 9.54 12.00 -4.16
N ASP A 6 10.25 11.26 -5.01
CA ASP A 6 10.47 11.71 -6.39
C ASP A 6 9.12 11.71 -7.14
N PRO A 7 8.64 12.87 -7.64
CA PRO A 7 7.39 12.96 -8.37
C PRO A 7 7.41 12.14 -9.68
N ALA A 8 8.58 11.86 -10.24
CA ALA A 8 8.73 10.96 -11.38
C ALA A 8 8.37 9.52 -11.03
N VAL A 9 8.75 9.05 -9.84
CA VAL A 9 8.43 7.70 -9.34
C VAL A 9 6.93 7.55 -9.16
N SER A 10 6.27 8.54 -8.54
CA SER A 10 4.81 8.58 -8.37
C SER A 10 4.06 8.53 -9.71
N CYS A 11 4.50 9.34 -10.70
CA CYS A 11 3.95 9.32 -12.05
C CYS A 11 4.13 7.96 -12.75
N GLN A 12 5.29 7.34 -12.59
CA GLN A 12 5.59 6.04 -13.20
C GLN A 12 4.72 4.93 -12.62
N THR A 13 4.53 4.94 -11.30
CA THR A 13 3.63 4.05 -10.57
C THR A 13 2.20 4.12 -11.09
N LEU A 14 1.63 5.32 -11.21
CA LEU A 14 0.27 5.51 -11.73
C LEU A 14 0.13 5.05 -13.18
N ARG A 15 1.12 5.35 -14.04
CA ARG A 15 1.13 4.89 -15.44
C ARG A 15 1.21 3.38 -15.54
N ARG A 16 1.95 2.73 -14.64
CA ARG A 16 2.06 1.27 -14.59
C ARG A 16 0.74 0.66 -14.09
N LEU A 17 0.19 1.15 -12.98
CA LEU A 17 -1.10 0.71 -12.45
C LEU A 17 -2.21 0.81 -13.52
N ARG A 18 -2.33 1.95 -14.22
CA ARG A 18 -3.31 2.13 -15.30
C ARG A 18 -3.16 1.10 -16.42
N ARG A 19 -1.93 0.82 -16.87
CA ARG A 19 -1.69 -0.20 -17.91
C ARG A 19 -2.04 -1.61 -17.44
N VAL A 20 -1.71 -1.96 -16.20
CA VAL A 20 -1.91 -3.32 -15.71
C VAL A 20 -3.38 -3.61 -15.41
N ILE A 21 -4.13 -2.62 -14.88
CA ILE A 21 -5.59 -2.72 -14.70
C ILE A 21 -6.31 -3.06 -16.02
N LEU A 22 -5.85 -2.49 -17.14
CA LEU A 22 -6.39 -2.77 -18.47
C LEU A 22 -6.08 -4.19 -19.00
N THR A 23 -5.16 -4.91 -18.36
CA THR A 23 -4.70 -6.25 -18.79
C THR A 23 -5.13 -7.39 -17.85
N SER A 24 -5.99 -7.12 -16.86
CA SER A 24 -6.46 -8.10 -15.86
C SER A 24 -5.33 -8.86 -15.13
N ARG A 25 -4.20 -8.20 -14.91
CA ARG A 25 -3.03 -8.77 -14.21
C ARG A 25 -2.94 -8.26 -12.77
N VAL A 26 -2.30 -9.04 -11.91
CA VAL A 26 -2.10 -8.67 -10.50
C VAL A 26 -0.95 -7.66 -10.40
N VAL A 27 -1.21 -6.54 -9.72
CA VAL A 27 -0.16 -5.58 -9.30
C VAL A 27 0.08 -5.73 -7.81
N LEU A 28 1.31 -6.04 -7.44
CA LEU A 28 1.78 -6.02 -6.07
C LEU A 28 2.30 -4.62 -5.71
N ILE A 29 1.77 -4.05 -4.64
CA ILE A 29 2.22 -2.78 -4.07
C ILE A 29 2.88 -3.11 -2.74
N HIS A 30 4.19 -2.88 -2.62
CA HIS A 30 4.95 -3.08 -1.40
C HIS A 30 6.04 -2.00 -1.25
N ASP A 31 6.60 -1.86 -0.06
CA ASP A 31 7.67 -0.90 0.21
C ASP A 31 9.03 -1.40 -0.31
N SER A 32 10.03 -0.52 -0.33
CA SER A 32 11.36 -0.84 -0.86
C SER A 32 12.26 -1.59 0.14
N ALA A 33 11.72 -2.24 1.18
CA ALA A 33 12.55 -2.91 2.19
C ALA A 33 13.42 -4.03 1.58
N ARG A 34 14.59 -4.27 2.19
CA ARG A 34 15.61 -5.20 1.68
C ARG A 34 15.07 -6.61 1.36
N PRO A 35 14.21 -7.25 2.18
CA PRO A 35 13.65 -8.56 1.85
C PRO A 35 12.79 -8.55 0.57
N HIS A 36 12.05 -7.47 0.33
CA HIS A 36 11.19 -7.35 -0.86
C HIS A 36 11.97 -7.08 -2.14
N ASN A 37 13.18 -6.51 -2.02
CA ASN A 37 14.08 -6.25 -3.14
C ASN A 37 15.11 -7.36 -3.39
N ALA A 38 15.13 -8.42 -2.58
CA ALA A 38 16.05 -9.54 -2.74
C ALA A 38 15.87 -10.22 -4.11
N VAL A 39 16.95 -10.76 -4.67
CA VAL A 39 16.97 -11.41 -5.99
C VAL A 39 15.93 -12.54 -6.06
N LEU A 40 15.87 -13.38 -5.04
CA LEU A 40 14.92 -14.49 -4.96
C LEU A 40 13.47 -14.00 -4.98
N THR A 41 13.17 -12.92 -4.25
CA THR A 41 11.83 -12.32 -4.23
C THR A 41 11.45 -11.81 -5.62
N LYS A 42 12.36 -11.09 -6.31
CA LYS A 42 12.11 -10.58 -7.67
C LYS A 42 11.92 -11.72 -8.69
N GLN A 43 12.68 -12.80 -8.57
CA GLN A 43 12.54 -13.98 -9.42
C GLN A 43 11.17 -14.65 -9.22
N LEU A 44 10.75 -14.81 -7.96
CA LEU A 44 9.45 -15.41 -7.63
C LEU A 44 8.28 -14.56 -8.15
N LEU A 45 8.34 -13.23 -7.99
CA LEU A 45 7.31 -12.32 -8.51
C LEU A 45 7.19 -12.41 -10.04
N LYS A 46 8.31 -12.57 -10.75
CA LYS A 46 8.33 -12.80 -12.20
C LYS A 46 7.68 -14.14 -12.57
N GLN A 47 7.93 -15.20 -11.79
CA GLN A 47 7.31 -16.52 -12.01
C GLN A 47 5.79 -16.48 -11.83
N PHE A 48 5.29 -15.72 -10.85
CA PHE A 48 3.85 -15.50 -10.68
C PHE A 48 3.24 -14.57 -11.72
N THR A 49 4.05 -13.99 -12.62
CA THR A 49 3.62 -12.98 -13.61
C THR A 49 3.00 -11.73 -12.95
N TRP A 50 3.42 -11.42 -11.72
CA TRP A 50 2.93 -10.26 -10.99
C TRP A 50 3.74 -9.03 -11.36
N ASP A 51 3.03 -7.96 -11.68
CA ASP A 51 3.64 -6.65 -11.84
C ASP A 51 3.91 -6.05 -10.47
N VAL A 52 5.07 -5.42 -10.32
CA VAL A 52 5.43 -4.73 -9.07
C VAL A 52 5.26 -3.25 -9.31
N SER A 53 4.45 -2.59 -8.49
CA SER A 53 4.34 -1.14 -8.49
C SER A 53 5.66 -0.54 -8.03
N ASP A 54 6.14 0.49 -8.73
CA ASP A 54 7.25 1.29 -8.22
C ASP A 54 6.77 1.99 -6.94
N HIS A 55 7.57 2.02 -5.88
CA HIS A 55 7.22 2.69 -4.62
C HIS A 55 8.41 3.50 -4.14
N ALA A 56 8.18 4.80 -3.90
CA ALA A 56 9.22 5.65 -3.35
C ALA A 56 9.68 5.09 -1.99
N ALA A 57 10.97 5.23 -1.70
CA ALA A 57 11.52 4.79 -0.43
C ALA A 57 10.79 5.50 0.73
N TYR A 58 10.37 4.73 1.74
CA TYR A 58 9.75 5.25 2.98
C TYR A 58 8.57 6.19 2.76
N SER A 59 7.52 5.70 2.09
CA SER A 59 6.25 6.42 1.86
C SER A 59 5.06 5.72 2.53
N PRO A 60 4.94 5.74 3.88
CA PRO A 60 3.85 5.07 4.59
C PRO A 60 2.47 5.65 4.25
N ASP A 61 2.41 6.95 3.97
CA ASP A 61 1.19 7.63 3.52
C ASP A 61 0.68 7.10 2.18
N LEU A 62 1.52 6.46 1.37
CA LEU A 62 1.15 5.82 0.11
C LEU A 62 1.00 4.29 0.25
N ALA A 63 1.32 3.72 1.41
CA ALA A 63 1.12 2.31 1.69
C ALA A 63 -0.27 2.07 2.28
N LYS A 64 -1.16 1.43 1.52
CA LYS A 64 -2.54 1.14 1.96
C LYS A 64 -2.60 0.34 3.26
N SER A 65 -1.64 -0.55 3.47
CA SER A 65 -1.50 -1.28 4.74
C SER A 65 -1.34 -0.30 5.90
N ASP A 66 -0.55 0.76 5.74
CA ASP A 66 -0.13 1.63 6.82
C ASP A 66 -1.19 2.68 7.14
N PHE A 67 -1.78 3.30 6.12
CA PHE A 67 -2.78 4.36 6.34
C PHE A 67 -4.22 3.86 6.51
N HIS A 68 -4.57 2.69 5.99
CA HIS A 68 -5.95 2.16 6.06
C HIS A 68 -6.01 1.01 7.07
N LEU A 69 -5.34 -0.11 6.77
CA LEU A 69 -5.47 -1.34 7.57
C LEU A 69 -4.88 -1.19 8.98
N PHE A 70 -3.67 -0.66 9.10
CA PHE A 70 -2.98 -0.52 10.39
C PHE A 70 -3.46 0.70 11.18
N SER A 71 -3.99 1.73 10.51
CA SER A 71 -4.63 2.87 11.17
C SER A 71 -5.87 2.44 11.97
N GLU A 72 -6.73 1.61 11.38
CA GLU A 72 -7.89 1.02 12.06
C GLU A 72 -7.50 0.21 13.31
N LEU A 73 -6.34 -0.43 13.31
CA LEU A 73 -5.82 -1.16 14.47
C LEU A 73 -5.26 -0.24 15.55
N ARG A 74 -4.79 0.96 15.18
CA ARG A 74 -4.15 1.91 16.08
C ARG A 74 -5.15 2.64 16.96
N ASN A 75 -6.39 2.81 16.52
CA ASN A 75 -7.45 3.52 17.25
C ASN A 75 -7.87 2.89 18.59
N GLY A 76 -7.25 1.77 19.01
CA GLY A 76 -7.41 1.17 20.34
C GLY A 76 -6.17 1.37 21.23
N TYR A 77 -5.94 2.61 21.70
CA TYR A 77 -4.69 3.03 22.34
C TYR A 77 -4.31 2.35 23.68
N GLU A 78 -5.17 1.55 24.30
CA GLU A 78 -4.87 0.93 25.60
C GLU A 78 -4.62 -0.59 25.58
N ALA A 79 -4.50 -1.21 24.40
CA ALA A 79 -4.38 -2.67 24.30
C ALA A 79 -2.93 -3.17 24.42
N ASN A 80 -2.66 -4.08 25.35
CA ASN A 80 -1.42 -4.87 25.34
C ASN A 80 -1.29 -5.65 24.02
N THR A 81 -0.07 -6.09 23.69
CA THR A 81 0.27 -6.73 22.39
C THR A 81 -0.63 -7.93 22.08
N SER A 82 -1.03 -8.71 23.09
CA SER A 82 -1.96 -9.83 22.95
C SER A 82 -3.35 -9.38 22.52
N ARG A 83 -3.92 -8.33 23.15
CA ARG A 83 -5.22 -7.78 22.79
C ARG A 83 -5.22 -7.15 21.40
N LYS A 84 -4.13 -6.48 20.99
CA LYS A 84 -3.95 -5.97 19.61
C LYS A 84 -3.93 -7.10 18.59
N MET A 85 -3.14 -8.15 18.82
CA MET A 85 -3.07 -9.33 17.96
C MET A 85 -4.43 -10.02 17.82
N ARG A 86 -5.18 -10.16 18.92
CA ARG A 86 -6.54 -10.73 18.90
C ARG A 86 -7.50 -9.88 18.07
N ARG A 87 -7.45 -8.54 18.23
CA ARG A 87 -8.25 -7.60 17.41
C ARG A 87 -7.88 -7.68 15.93
N PHE A 88 -6.60 -7.73 15.60
CA PHE A 88 -6.13 -7.91 14.23
C PHE A 88 -6.65 -9.21 13.62
N LYS A 89 -6.52 -10.34 14.33
CA LYS A 89 -7.05 -11.63 13.87
C LYS A 89 -8.57 -11.60 13.71
N ALA A 90 -9.31 -10.90 14.58
CA ALA A 90 -10.75 -10.76 14.47
C ALA A 90 -11.15 -9.87 13.27
N MET A 91 -10.46 -8.76 13.06
CA MET A 91 -10.65 -7.87 11.91
C MET A 91 -10.35 -8.59 10.59
N LEU A 92 -9.24 -9.31 10.49
CA LEU A 92 -8.92 -10.12 9.31
C LEU A 92 -10.00 -11.15 9.03
N ARG A 93 -10.46 -11.88 10.05
CA ARG A 93 -11.57 -12.84 9.89
C ARG A 93 -12.85 -12.15 9.41
N SER A 94 -13.17 -10.98 9.97
CA SER A 94 -14.33 -10.19 9.56
C SER A 94 -14.22 -9.76 8.09
N ILE A 95 -13.10 -9.14 7.68
CA ILE A 95 -12.84 -8.71 6.30
C ILE A 95 -12.90 -9.90 5.32
N THR A 96 -12.32 -11.04 5.72
CA THR A 96 -12.29 -12.25 4.89
C THR A 96 -13.68 -12.88 4.78
N ALA A 97 -14.45 -12.93 5.86
CA ALA A 97 -15.79 -13.52 5.89
C ALA A 97 -16.85 -12.63 5.23
N SER A 98 -16.68 -11.31 5.29
CA SER A 98 -17.64 -10.34 4.76
C SER A 98 -17.51 -10.10 3.25
N LEU A 99 -16.49 -10.66 2.56
CA LEU A 99 -16.19 -10.29 1.18
C LEU A 99 -16.20 -8.75 1.05
N ALA A 100 -15.62 -8.02 2.01
CA ALA A 100 -15.83 -6.58 2.16
C ALA A 100 -15.20 -5.78 1.01
N SER A 101 -15.85 -5.84 -0.16
CA SER A 101 -15.50 -5.11 -1.36
C SER A 101 -15.43 -3.64 -1.02
N THR A 102 -16.39 -3.13 -0.25
CA THR A 102 -16.45 -1.73 0.19
C THR A 102 -15.20 -1.29 0.96
N PHE A 103 -14.66 -2.12 1.87
CA PHE A 103 -13.44 -1.78 2.61
C PHE A 103 -12.22 -1.67 1.70
N PHE A 104 -12.07 -2.61 0.75
CA PHE A 104 -10.96 -2.60 -0.20
C PHE A 104 -11.14 -1.56 -1.31
N GLU A 105 -12.36 -1.30 -1.75
CA GLU A 105 -12.75 -0.25 -2.70
C GLU A 105 -12.44 1.12 -2.12
N GLU A 106 -12.84 1.39 -0.88
CA GLU A 106 -12.51 2.62 -0.17
C GLU A 106 -10.99 2.79 -0.04
N GLY A 107 -10.28 1.74 0.38
CA GLY A 107 -8.82 1.77 0.47
C GLY A 107 -8.12 2.00 -0.88
N ILE A 108 -8.67 1.49 -1.98
CA ILE A 108 -8.18 1.75 -3.35
C ILE A 108 -8.49 3.18 -3.78
N GLY A 109 -9.71 3.68 -3.54
CA GLY A 109 -10.10 5.06 -3.84
C GLY A 109 -9.25 6.07 -3.09
N ASN A 110 -9.02 5.85 -1.79
CA ASN A 110 -8.13 6.66 -0.97
C ASN A 110 -6.70 6.66 -1.49
N LEU A 111 -6.21 5.52 -1.99
CA LEU A 111 -4.89 5.44 -2.59
C LEU A 111 -4.77 6.35 -3.83
N VAL A 112 -5.76 6.33 -4.72
CA VAL A 112 -5.79 7.21 -5.92
C VAL A 112 -5.77 8.68 -5.50
N HIS A 113 -6.62 9.07 -4.55
CA HIS A 113 -6.66 10.43 -4.03
C HIS A 113 -5.32 10.89 -3.44
N ARG A 114 -4.64 10.01 -2.70
CA ARG A 114 -3.34 10.32 -2.11
C ARG A 114 -2.23 10.47 -3.16
N TYR A 115 -2.25 9.67 -4.22
CA TYR A 115 -1.33 9.84 -5.35
C TYR A 115 -1.53 11.19 -6.05
N ASP A 116 -2.79 11.58 -6.31
CA ASP A 116 -3.10 12.88 -6.91
C ASP A 116 -2.63 14.04 -6.02
N LYS A 117 -2.85 13.92 -4.70
CA LYS A 117 -2.39 14.90 -3.73
C LYS A 117 -0.86 14.95 -3.64
N CYS A 118 -0.16 13.82 -3.63
CA CYS A 118 1.31 13.77 -3.65
C CYS A 118 1.89 14.44 -4.91
N LEU A 119 1.28 14.23 -6.08
CA LEU A 119 1.66 14.90 -7.32
C LEU A 119 1.44 16.42 -7.25
N SER A 120 0.31 16.87 -6.71
CA SER A 120 0.04 18.30 -6.52
C SER A 120 1.02 18.98 -5.55
N LEU A 121 1.55 18.22 -4.60
CA LEU A 121 2.53 18.67 -3.61
C LEU A 121 3.98 18.44 -4.06
N HIS A 122 4.23 18.15 -5.34
CA HIS A 122 5.58 17.93 -5.89
C HIS A 122 6.40 16.84 -5.15
N GLY A 123 5.74 15.85 -4.55
CA GLY A 123 6.41 14.77 -3.82
C GLY A 123 6.44 14.93 -2.30
N ASP A 124 5.86 15.99 -1.74
CA ASP A 124 5.72 16.13 -0.28
C ASP A 124 4.67 15.16 0.30
N ASN A 125 4.71 15.02 1.62
CA ASN A 125 3.82 14.13 2.37
C ASN A 125 2.36 14.55 2.23
N VAL A 126 1.49 13.55 2.06
CA VAL A 126 0.05 13.77 1.81
C VAL A 126 -0.70 14.11 3.10
N GLU A 127 -0.14 13.76 4.26
CA GLU A 127 -0.70 14.03 5.59
C GLU A 127 0.14 15.10 6.30
N ASN A 128 -0.52 16.23 6.61
CA ASN A 128 -0.19 17.17 7.67
C ASN A 128 -1.34 17.12 8.68
#